data_AF-A0A7K1SBY6-F1
#
_entry.id   AF-A0A7K1SBY6-F1
#
_cell.length_a   1.000
_cell.length_b   1.000
_cell.length_c   1.000
_cell.angle_alpha   90.00
_cell.angle_beta   90.00
_cell.angle_gamma   90.00
#
_symmetry.space_group_name_H-M   'P 1'
#
loop_
_entity.id
_entity.type
_entity.pdbx_description
1 polymer ?
#
loop_
_entity_poly.entity_id
_entity_poly.type
_entity_poly.pdbx_seq_one_letter_code
_entity_poly.pdbx_strand_id
1 'polypeptide(L)' 'MKYVTPYQYAKLCGVSSQAIYSRISKGLVEKVQIPDPTGSLKDYIDIEKYPPERIRKEKK' A
#
# COMPACT_ATOMS: atom_id res chain seq x y z
N MET A 1 -5.81 3.54 12.72
CA MET A 1 -5.29 2.46 11.88
C MET A 1 -6.07 2.41 10.57
N LYS A 2 -5.54 3.02 9.50
CA LYS A 2 -6.12 2.94 8.16
C LYS A 2 -5.34 1.94 7.32
N TYR A 3 -5.94 0.77 7.10
CA TYR A 3 -5.39 -0.26 6.23
C TYR A 3 -6.07 -0.21 4.86
N VAL A 4 -5.28 -0.20 3.80
CA VAL A 4 -5.79 -0.25 2.42
C VAL A 4 -5.10 -1.36 1.64
N THR A 5 -5.77 -1.91 0.63
CA THR A 5 -5.12 -2.94 -0.21
C THR A 5 -3.95 -2.34 -1.00
N PRO A 6 -2.92 -3.12 -1.38
CA PRO A 6 -1.81 -2.66 -2.21
C PRO A 6 -2.26 -1.95 -3.49
N TYR A 7 -3.37 -2.41 -4.07
CA TYR A 7 -3.98 -1.79 -5.24
C TYR A 7 -4.53 -0.39 -4.95
N GLN A 8 -5.30 -0.24 -3.86
CA GLN A 8 -5.79 1.07 -3.42
C GLN A 8 -4.64 2.00 -3.02
N TYR A 9 -3.63 1.47 -2.32
CA TYR A 9 -2.44 2.22 -1.95
C TYR A 9 -1.71 2.77 -3.18
N ALA A 10 -1.57 1.95 -4.23
CA ALA A 10 -0.98 2.38 -5.50
C ALA A 10 -1.74 3.54 -6.13
N LYS A 11 -3.08 3.49 -6.14
CA LYS A 11 -3.95 4.59 -6.62
C LYS A 11 -3.77 5.86 -5.80
N LEU A 12 -3.73 5.76 -4.47
CA LEU A 12 -3.51 6.91 -3.58
C LEU A 12 -2.15 7.55 -3.80
N CYS A 13 -1.13 6.72 -4.04
CA CYS A 13 0.23 7.16 -4.33
C CYS A 13 0.41 7.67 -5.77
N GLY A 14 -0.55 7.44 -6.68
CA GLY A 14 -0.42 7.79 -8.10
C GLY A 14 0.61 6.94 -8.85
N VAL A 15 0.88 5.71 -8.40
CA VAL A 15 1.87 4.80 -8.99
C VAL A 15 1.22 3.50 -9.43
N SER A 16 1.94 2.69 -10.22
CA SER A 16 1.48 1.34 -10.58
C SER A 16 1.52 0.40 -9.38
N SER A 17 0.64 -0.60 -9.36
CA SER A 17 0.63 -1.64 -8.33
C SER A 17 1.96 -2.39 -8.29
N GLN A 18 2.59 -2.60 -9.43
CA GLN A 18 3.92 -3.22 -9.53
C GLN A 18 5.00 -2.41 -8.82
N ALA A 19 4.93 -1.07 -8.86
CA ALA A 19 5.85 -0.22 -8.10
C ALA A 19 5.65 -0.37 -6.58
N ILE A 20 4.43 -0.61 -6.10
CA ILE A 20 4.18 -0.94 -4.69
C ILE A 20 4.76 -2.30 -4.34
N TYR A 21 4.54 -3.34 -5.15
CA TYR A 21 5.14 -4.65 -4.93
C TYR A 21 6.68 -4.61 -4.94
N SER A 22 7.29 -3.81 -5.80
CA SER A 22 8.74 -3.58 -5.79
C SER A 22 9.20 -2.92 -4.48
N ARG A 23 8.46 -1.94 -3.96
CA ARG A 23 8.74 -1.32 -2.66
C ARG A 23 8.63 -2.31 -1.50
N ILE A 24 7.62 -3.18 -1.53
CA ILE A 24 7.46 -4.25 -0.55
C ILE A 24 8.65 -5.21 -0.60
N SER A 25 9.03 -5.65 -1.81
CA SER A 25 10.19 -6.53 -2.00
C SER A 25 11.50 -5.89 -1.53
N LYS A 26 11.63 -4.57 -1.64
CA LYS A 26 12.77 -3.79 -1.13
C LYS A 26 12.69 -3.48 0.37
N GLY A 27 11.62 -3.89 1.07
CA GLY A 27 11.40 -3.59 2.49
C GLY A 27 11.03 -2.13 2.79
N LEU A 28 10.68 -1.34 1.77
CA LEU A 28 10.30 0.07 1.92
C LEU A 28 8.86 0.26 2.40
N VAL A 29 8.01 -0.73 2.16
CA VAL A 29 6.59 -0.75 2.56
C VAL A 29 6.28 -2.11 3.12
N GLU A 30 5.69 -2.16 4.31
CA GLU A 30 5.23 -3.41 4.90
C GLU A 30 3.78 -3.70 4.50
N LYS A 31 3.51 -4.97 4.21
CA LYS A 31 2.15 -5.48 4.04
C LYS A 31 1.76 -6.32 5.25
N VAL A 32 0.53 -6.15 5.71
CA VAL A 32 -0.09 -6.94 6.76
C VAL A 32 -1.15 -7.84 6.14
N GLN A 33 -1.17 -9.11 6.55
CA GLN A 33 -2.19 -10.04 6.11
C GLN A 33 -3.33 -10.02 7.10
N ILE A 34 -4.49 -9.58 6.64
CA ILE A 34 -5.70 -9.51 7.45
C ILE A 34 -6.70 -10.54 6.90
N PRO A 35 -7.24 -11.42 7.75
CA PRO A 35 -8.30 -12.33 7.33
C PRO A 35 -9.55 -11.54 6.97
N ASP A 36 -10.05 -11.78 5.76
CA ASP A 36 -11.34 -11.34 5.28
C ASP A 36 -12.45 -12.21 5.92
N PRO A 37 -13.69 -11.72 6.06
CA PRO A 37 -14.83 -12.51 6.56
C PRO A 37 -15.08 -13.83 5.81
N THR A 38 -14.55 -13.97 4.59
CA THR A 38 -14.56 -15.22 3.82
C THR A 38 -13.51 -16.25 4.25
N GLY A 39 -12.65 -15.93 5.23
CA GLY A 39 -11.53 -16.75 5.67
C GLY A 39 -10.27 -16.61 4.80
N SER A 40 -10.32 -15.81 3.73
CA SER A 40 -9.17 -15.55 2.87
C SER A 40 -8.24 -14.50 3.49
N LEU A 41 -6.93 -14.74 3.47
CA LEU A 41 -5.95 -13.72 3.86
C LEU A 41 -5.79 -12.72 2.72
N LYS A 42 -6.05 -11.44 3.00
CA LYS A 42 -5.77 -10.34 2.07
C LYS A 42 -4.59 -9.52 2.57
N ASP A 43 -3.78 -9.10 1.61
CA ASP A 43 -2.70 -8.16 1.86
C ASP A 43 -3.27 -6.74 2.00
N TYR A 44 -2.88 -6.04 3.06
CA TYR A 44 -3.18 -4.64 3.33
C TYR A 44 -1.90 -3.88 3.67
N ILE A 45 -1.93 -2.56 3.53
CA ILE A 45 -0.83 -1.64 3.82
C ILE A 45 -1.37 -0.59 4.78
N ASP A 46 -0.61 -0.33 5.84
CA ASP A 46 -0.92 0.73 6.79
C ASP A 46 -0.52 2.10 6.20
N ILE A 47 -1.50 2.91 5.85
CA ILE A 47 -1.25 4.24 5.25
C ILE A 47 -0.84 5.28 6.30
N GLU A 48 -1.06 5.02 7.58
CA GLU A 48 -0.58 5.92 8.64
C GLU A 48 0.92 5.71 8.85
N LYS A 49 1.39 4.45 8.78
CA LYS A 49 2.83 4.13 8.79
C LYS A 49 3.53 4.56 7.50
N TYR A 50 2.85 4.43 6.35
CA TYR A 50 3.38 4.77 5.03
C TYR A 50 2.50 5.81 4.31
N PRO A 51 2.57 7.09 4.67
CA PRO A 51 1.68 8.12 4.12
C PRO A 51 1.85 8.30 2.60
N PRO A 52 0.75 8.24 1.81
CA PRO A 52 0.79 8.35 0.35
C PRO A 52 1.14 9.77 -0.14
N GLU A 53 1.04 10.79 0.72
CA GLU A 53 1.37 12.19 0.41
C GLU A 53 2.84 12.41 0.06
N ARG A 54 3.74 11.52 0.50
CA ARG A 54 5.18 11.61 0.17
C ARG A 54 5.49 11.39 -1.31
N ILE A 55 4.54 10.91 -2.12
CA ILE A 55 4.77 10.59 -3.53
C ILE A 55 4.10 11.62 -4.48
N ARG A 56 3.16 12.43 -3.99
CA ARG A 56 2.37 13.34 -4.84
C ARG A 56 3.00 14.72 -5.05
N LYS A 57 4.05 15.09 -4.30
CA LYS A 57 4.76 16.37 -4.48
C LYS A 57 5.85 16.31 -5.54
N GLU A 58 5.48 16.04 -6.79
CA GLU A 58 6.28 16.49 -7.95
C GLU A 58 5.42 16.50 -9.22
N LYS A 59 4.41 17.36 -9.25
CA LYS A 59 3.97 17.98 -10.50
C LYS A 59 3.85 19.47 -10.27
N LYS A 60 5.01 20.10 -10.53
CA LYS A 60 5.23 21.39 -11.22
C LYS A 60 4.02 22.28 -11.43
#